data_AF-A0A0S8J756-F1
#
_entry.id   AF-A0A0S8J756-F1
#
_cell.length_a   1.000
_cell.length_b   1.000
_cell.length_c   1.000
_cell.angle_alpha   90.00
_cell.angle_beta   90.00
_cell.angle_gamma   90.00
#
_symmetry.space_group_name_H-M   'P 1'
#
loop_
_entity.id
_entity.type
_entity.pdbx_description
1 polymer ?
#
loop_
_entity_poly.entity_id
_entity_poly.type
_entity_poly.pdbx_seq_one_letter_code
_entity_poly.pdbx_strand_id
1 'polypeptide(L)'
;MQNKVAMGNKQIESIQKTSEETKQILLEQLEQIDSIHYSRLMQKYPLGYCLFAIEHKEIIIPYKSRLESEFEIIWNKAKVLELTAKKVRIQLPDIHDNISGIKIENNRTVIARRVGSIFGVFGGPRYRILTEVVANSEKGVIVALGFK
;
A
#
# COMPACT_ATOMS: atom_id res chain seq x y z
N MET A 1 36.28 8.62 32.10
CA MET A 1 35.58 7.76 31.11
C MET A 1 34.10 8.19 30.95
N GLN A 2 33.80 9.31 30.27
CA GLN A 2 32.41 9.82 30.16
C GLN A 2 31.94 10.18 28.71
N ASN A 3 32.75 9.94 27.67
CA ASN A 3 32.43 10.39 26.30
C ASN A 3 31.75 9.37 25.37
N LYS A 4 31.37 8.17 25.84
CA LYS A 4 30.79 7.13 24.97
C LYS A 4 29.25 7.15 24.85
N VAL A 5 28.53 7.78 25.79
CA VAL A 5 27.06 7.75 25.84
C VAL A 5 26.41 8.83 24.96
N ALA A 6 27.04 10.00 24.82
CA ALA A 6 26.47 11.14 24.10
C ALA A 6 26.42 10.96 22.56
N MET A 7 27.28 10.11 21.98
CA MET A 7 27.26 9.81 20.53
C MET A 7 26.14 8.85 20.13
N GLY A 8 25.71 7.93 21.02
CA GLY A 8 24.62 6.99 20.73
C GLY A 8 23.26 7.67 20.61
N ASN A 9 22.98 8.67 21.46
CA ASN A 9 21.67 9.34 21.48
C ASN A 9 21.43 10.22 20.25
N LYS A 10 22.45 10.94 19.76
CA LYS A 10 22.32 11.79 18.55
C LYS A 10 22.06 10.99 17.28
N GLN A 11 22.57 9.76 17.20
CA GLN A 11 22.41 8.90 16.03
C GLN A 11 21.02 8.23 16.02
N ILE A 12 20.45 7.94 17.19
CA ILE A 12 19.09 7.41 17.32
C ILE A 12 18.05 8.50 17.01
N GLU A 13 18.25 9.71 17.53
CA GLU A 13 17.37 10.87 17.25
C GLU A 13 17.35 11.25 15.77
N SER A 14 18.50 11.20 15.07
CA SER A 14 18.56 11.50 13.63
C SER A 14 17.86 10.44 12.77
N ILE A 15 17.95 9.16 13.15
CA ILE A 15 17.25 8.06 12.46
C ILE A 15 15.73 8.18 12.66
N GLN A 16 15.28 8.45 13.89
CA GLN A 16 13.86 8.62 14.19
C GLN A 16 13.25 9.82 13.46
N LYS A 17 13.96 10.95 13.43
CA LYS A 17 13.51 12.16 12.72
C LYS A 17 13.37 11.92 11.21
N THR A 18 14.32 11.21 10.61
CA THR A 18 14.28 10.87 9.17
C THR A 18 13.10 9.94 8.83
N SER A 19 12.73 9.05 9.75
CA SER A 19 11.60 8.14 9.57
C SER A 19 10.25 8.87 9.59
N GLU A 20 10.03 9.81 10.52
CA GLU A 20 8.80 10.60 10.57
C GLU A 20 8.68 11.59 9.40
N GLU A 21 9.78 12.19 8.96
CA GLU A 21 9.77 13.05 7.76
C GLU A 21 9.41 12.26 6.49
N THR A 22 9.95 11.04 6.35
CA THR A 22 9.63 10.15 5.21
C THR A 22 8.17 9.73 5.23
N LYS A 23 7.67 9.38 6.41
CA LYS A 23 6.26 9.04 6.62
C LYS A 23 5.31 10.18 6.24
N GLN A 24 5.59 11.39 6.71
CA GLN A 24 4.75 12.56 6.44
C GLN A 24 4.67 12.85 4.93
N ILE A 25 5.79 12.73 4.21
CA ILE A 25 5.83 12.91 2.76
C ILE A 25 5.01 11.85 2.03
N LEU A 26 5.05 10.60 2.49
CA LEU A 26 4.25 9.54 1.87
C LEU A 26 2.75 9.70 2.14
N LEU A 27 2.38 10.17 3.34
CA LEU A 27 1.00 10.53 3.65
C LEU A 27 0.47 11.65 2.75
N GLU A 28 1.24 12.73 2.61
CA GLU A 28 0.87 13.83 1.71
C GLU A 28 0.75 13.36 0.25
N GLN A 29 1.64 12.46 -0.19
CA GLN A 29 1.54 11.86 -1.53
C GLN A 29 0.29 10.99 -1.68
N LEU A 30 -0.05 10.19 -0.66
CA LEU A 30 -1.26 9.38 -0.67
C LEU A 30 -2.52 10.25 -0.79
N GLU A 31 -2.62 11.32 0.01
CA GLU A 31 -3.74 12.27 -0.02
C GLU A 31 -3.83 13.03 -1.35
N GLN A 32 -2.69 13.45 -1.91
CA GLN A 32 -2.65 14.10 -3.22
C GLN A 32 -3.07 13.15 -4.34
N ILE A 33 -2.61 11.89 -4.31
CA ILE A 33 -3.03 10.88 -5.29
C ILE A 33 -4.53 10.63 -5.18
N ASP A 34 -5.06 10.52 -3.97
CA ASP A 34 -6.49 10.34 -3.78
C ASP A 34 -7.23 11.55 -4.36
N SER A 35 -6.92 12.78 -3.95
CA SER A 35 -7.59 14.00 -4.43
C SER A 35 -7.50 14.20 -5.96
N ILE A 36 -6.31 14.05 -6.55
CA ILE A 36 -6.07 14.33 -7.98
C ILE A 36 -6.56 13.18 -8.86
N HIS A 37 -6.42 11.94 -8.40
CA HIS A 37 -6.72 10.76 -9.20
C HIS A 37 -8.00 10.03 -8.81
N TYR A 38 -8.76 10.51 -7.81
CA TYR A 38 -10.00 9.90 -7.33
C TYR A 38 -10.91 9.45 -8.48
N SER A 39 -11.31 10.39 -9.34
CA SER A 39 -12.24 10.12 -10.43
C SER A 39 -11.72 9.05 -11.39
N ARG A 40 -10.41 9.07 -11.68
CA ARG A 40 -9.76 8.08 -12.56
C ARG A 40 -9.69 6.71 -11.89
N LEU A 41 -9.32 6.65 -10.61
CA LEU A 41 -9.18 5.41 -9.86
C LEU A 41 -10.55 4.77 -9.60
N MET A 42 -11.58 5.56 -9.28
CA MET A 42 -12.96 5.08 -9.15
C MET A 42 -13.54 4.59 -10.48
N GLN A 43 -13.22 5.22 -11.61
CA GLN A 43 -13.59 4.69 -12.93
C GLN A 43 -12.90 3.35 -13.23
N LYS A 44 -11.64 3.20 -12.81
CA LYS A 44 -10.86 1.96 -13.01
C LYS A 44 -11.27 0.85 -12.06
N TYR A 45 -11.69 1.21 -10.84
CA TYR A 45 -12.00 0.34 -9.72
C TYR A 45 -13.38 0.72 -9.12
N PRO A 46 -14.48 0.38 -9.82
CA PRO A 46 -15.83 0.82 -9.45
C PRO A 46 -16.33 0.25 -8.12
N LEU A 47 -15.77 -0.87 -7.63
CA LEU A 47 -16.11 -1.42 -6.32
C LEU A 47 -15.34 -0.73 -5.19
N GLY A 48 -14.29 0.02 -5.54
CA GLY A 48 -13.41 0.74 -4.63
C GLY A 48 -11.95 0.33 -4.79
N TYR A 49 -11.05 1.09 -4.17
CA TYR A 49 -9.63 0.74 -4.09
C TYR A 49 -9.10 1.03 -2.69
N CYS A 50 -7.88 0.61 -2.40
CA CYS A 50 -7.13 1.03 -1.22
C CYS A 50 -5.74 1.47 -1.68
N LEU A 51 -5.27 2.63 -1.25
CA LEU A 51 -3.89 3.05 -1.47
C LEU A 51 -3.06 2.63 -0.27
N PHE A 52 -1.91 2.01 -0.51
CA PHE A 52 -0.95 1.69 0.55
C PHE A 52 0.46 2.11 0.16
N ALA A 53 1.16 2.73 1.11
CA ALA A 53 2.56 3.08 0.96
C ALA A 53 3.44 1.87 1.28
N ILE A 54 4.32 1.51 0.35
CA ILE A 54 5.33 0.46 0.52
C ILE A 54 6.52 1.13 1.22
N GLU A 55 6.39 1.35 2.53
CA GLU A 55 7.46 1.58 3.53
C GLU A 55 6.85 1.89 4.91
N HIS A 56 5.62 2.40 4.91
CA HIS A 56 4.87 2.75 6.09
C HIS A 56 3.46 2.19 5.93
N LYS A 57 2.89 1.54 6.95
CA LYS A 57 1.65 0.75 6.83
C LYS A 57 0.38 1.62 6.72
N GLU A 58 0.46 2.84 6.21
CA GLU A 58 -0.70 3.70 6.05
C GLU A 58 -1.54 3.26 4.85
N ILE A 59 -2.85 3.29 5.08
CA ILE A 59 -3.86 2.81 4.15
C ILE A 59 -4.90 3.92 3.99
N ILE A 60 -5.16 4.33 2.76
CA ILE A 60 -6.27 5.22 2.42
C ILE A 60 -7.34 4.42 1.67
N ILE A 61 -8.57 4.48 2.19
CA ILE A 61 -9.76 3.93 1.53
C ILE A 61 -10.56 5.12 1.00
N PRO A 62 -10.90 5.16 -0.30
CA PRO A 62 -11.66 6.23 -0.91
C PRO A 62 -13.05 6.34 -0.30
N TYR A 63 -13.50 7.59 -0.17
CA TYR A 63 -14.85 7.90 0.28
C TYR A 63 -15.89 7.31 -0.69
N LYS A 64 -16.89 6.58 -0.15
CA LYS A 64 -17.97 5.86 -0.87
C LYS A 64 -17.60 4.51 -1.51
N SER A 65 -16.48 3.93 -1.12
CA SER A 65 -16.13 2.56 -1.48
C SER A 65 -17.14 1.53 -0.94
N ARG A 66 -17.55 0.55 -1.75
CA ARG A 66 -18.38 -0.60 -1.27
C ARG A 66 -17.55 -1.66 -0.56
N LEU A 67 -16.23 -1.49 -0.52
CA LEU A 67 -15.29 -2.49 -0.03
C LEU A 67 -15.61 -2.97 1.37
N GLU A 68 -15.89 -2.06 2.30
CA GLU A 68 -16.12 -2.44 3.70
C GLU A 68 -17.41 -3.23 3.90
N SER A 69 -18.38 -3.11 2.98
CA SER A 69 -19.62 -3.89 3.02
C SER A 69 -19.49 -5.26 2.38
N GLU A 70 -18.60 -5.43 1.40
CA GLU A 70 -18.46 -6.65 0.60
C GLU A 70 -17.24 -7.50 1.01
N PHE A 71 -16.20 -6.86 1.59
CA PHE A 71 -14.93 -7.48 1.90
C PHE A 71 -14.46 -7.14 3.32
N GLU A 72 -14.03 -8.17 4.04
CA GLU A 72 -13.19 -8.01 5.22
C GLU A 72 -11.72 -8.06 4.79
N ILE A 73 -10.99 -6.96 4.98
CA ILE A 73 -9.59 -6.83 4.59
C ILE A 73 -8.71 -6.80 5.84
N ILE A 74 -7.87 -7.83 6.00
CA ILE A 74 -7.02 -8.02 7.18
C ILE A 74 -5.60 -7.51 6.85
N TRP A 75 -5.34 -6.28 7.27
CA TRP A 75 -4.12 -5.54 6.92
C TRP A 75 -2.88 -5.90 7.72
N ASN A 76 -3.01 -6.57 8.86
CA ASN A 76 -1.88 -6.87 9.76
C ASN A 76 -0.74 -7.65 9.08
N LYS A 77 -1.06 -8.45 8.06
CA LYS A 77 -0.13 -9.24 7.26
C LYS A 77 0.47 -8.49 6.06
N ALA A 78 -0.12 -7.37 5.66
CA ALA A 78 0.38 -6.58 4.54
C ALA A 78 1.75 -6.00 4.89
N LYS A 79 2.76 -6.29 4.06
CA LYS A 79 4.13 -5.81 4.27
C LYS A 79 4.97 -5.88 3.01
N VAL A 80 5.99 -5.03 2.98
CA VAL A 80 7.06 -5.09 1.98
C VAL A 80 8.00 -6.24 2.34
N LEU A 81 8.25 -7.14 1.39
CA LEU A 81 9.19 -8.26 1.55
C LEU A 81 10.54 -7.94 0.91
N GLU A 82 10.54 -7.22 -0.21
CA GLU A 82 11.75 -6.81 -0.93
C GLU A 82 11.45 -5.50 -1.67
N LEU A 83 12.32 -4.51 -1.55
CA LEU A 83 12.26 -3.27 -2.33
C LEU A 83 13.59 -3.07 -3.06
N THR A 84 13.54 -2.97 -4.37
CA THR A 84 14.72 -2.72 -5.21
C THR A 84 14.45 -1.59 -6.20
N ALA A 85 15.45 -1.17 -6.96
CA ALA A 85 15.25 -0.23 -8.07
C ALA A 85 14.33 -0.78 -9.18
N LYS A 86 14.23 -2.12 -9.33
CA LYS A 86 13.52 -2.75 -10.47
C LYS A 86 12.14 -3.27 -10.10
N LYS A 87 11.95 -3.71 -8.86
CA LYS A 87 10.74 -4.41 -8.42
C LYS A 87 10.47 -4.17 -6.95
N VAL A 88 9.21 -4.40 -6.59
CA VAL A 88 8.77 -4.56 -5.21
C VAL A 88 8.20 -5.97 -5.05
N ARG A 89 8.67 -6.71 -4.05
CA ARG A 89 7.99 -7.91 -3.55
C ARG A 89 7.19 -7.51 -2.33
N ILE A 90 5.89 -7.78 -2.34
CA ILE A 90 5.00 -7.45 -1.23
C ILE A 90 4.17 -8.67 -0.85
N GLN A 91 3.82 -8.74 0.43
CA GLN A 91 2.71 -9.54 0.91
C GLN A 91 1.49 -8.63 0.97
N LEU A 92 0.44 -9.02 0.27
CA LEU A 92 -0.86 -8.34 0.28
C LEU A 92 -1.62 -8.65 1.57
N PRO A 93 -2.63 -7.84 1.94
CA PRO A 93 -3.54 -8.20 3.01
C PRO A 93 -4.26 -9.51 2.71
N ASP A 94 -4.71 -10.19 3.75
CA ASP A 94 -5.70 -11.25 3.56
C ASP A 94 -7.05 -10.60 3.26
N ILE A 95 -7.82 -11.19 2.36
CA ILE A 95 -9.10 -10.65 1.91
C ILE A 95 -10.14 -11.76 2.01
N HIS A 96 -11.23 -11.46 2.69
CA HIS A 96 -12.37 -12.34 2.83
C HIS A 96 -13.58 -11.69 2.16
N ASP A 97 -14.11 -12.34 1.14
CA ASP A 97 -15.35 -11.91 0.47
C ASP A 97 -16.54 -12.39 1.31
N ASN A 98 -17.27 -11.44 1.90
CA ASN A 98 -18.40 -11.70 2.78
C ASN A 98 -19.61 -12.26 2.02
N ILE A 99 -19.67 -12.09 0.70
CA ILE A 99 -20.79 -12.53 -0.15
C ILE A 99 -20.56 -13.98 -0.61
N SER A 100 -19.36 -14.30 -1.10
CA SER A 100 -19.05 -15.63 -1.63
C SER A 100 -18.41 -16.58 -0.62
N GLY A 101 -17.89 -16.06 0.50
CA GLY A 101 -17.11 -16.81 1.48
C GLY A 101 -15.68 -17.15 1.00
N ILE A 102 -15.25 -16.64 -0.16
CA ILE A 102 -13.90 -16.86 -0.68
C ILE A 102 -12.88 -16.14 0.21
N LYS A 103 -11.80 -16.84 0.53
CA LYS A 103 -10.66 -16.32 1.28
C LYS A 103 -9.41 -16.29 0.42
N ILE A 104 -8.74 -15.14 0.41
CA ILE A 104 -7.45 -14.92 -0.24
C ILE A 104 -6.45 -14.66 0.88
N GLU A 105 -5.58 -15.63 1.15
CA GLU A 105 -4.67 -15.58 2.30
C GLU A 105 -3.21 -15.72 1.89
N ASN A 106 -2.31 -15.09 2.67
CA ASN A 106 -0.85 -15.19 2.54
C ASN A 106 -0.33 -14.88 1.13
N ASN A 107 -1.01 -13.96 0.45
CA ASN A 107 -0.77 -13.68 -0.94
C ASN A 107 0.49 -12.82 -1.13
N ARG A 108 1.42 -13.28 -1.96
CA ARG A 108 2.69 -12.62 -2.22
C ARG A 108 2.83 -12.33 -3.70
N THR A 109 3.26 -11.12 -4.01
CA THR A 109 3.44 -10.68 -5.39
C THR A 109 4.78 -9.99 -5.58
N VAL A 110 5.25 -10.02 -6.83
CA VAL A 110 6.32 -9.17 -7.33
C VAL A 110 5.75 -8.26 -8.41
N ILE A 111 5.94 -6.96 -8.25
CA ILE A 111 5.50 -5.93 -9.21
C ILE A 111 6.72 -5.15 -9.68
N ALA A 112 6.78 -4.83 -10.97
CA ALA A 112 7.80 -3.93 -11.49
C ALA A 112 7.62 -2.54 -10.87
N ARG A 113 8.72 -1.90 -10.45
CA ARG A 113 8.70 -0.58 -9.81
C ARG A 113 8.56 0.51 -10.88
N ARG A 114 7.40 0.54 -11.53
CA ARG A 114 7.05 1.48 -12.60
C ARG A 114 5.57 1.81 -12.51
N VAL A 115 5.22 3.09 -12.56
CA VAL A 115 3.82 3.56 -12.56
C VAL A 115 3.02 2.85 -13.67
N GLY A 116 1.82 2.39 -13.34
CA GLY A 116 0.96 1.61 -14.23
C GLY A 116 1.28 0.12 -14.30
N SER A 117 2.30 -0.36 -13.56
CA SER A 117 2.56 -1.81 -13.49
C SER A 117 1.48 -2.48 -12.67
N ILE A 118 0.78 -3.44 -13.28
CA ILE A 118 -0.31 -4.20 -12.68
C ILE A 118 0.16 -5.62 -12.40
N PHE A 119 -0.22 -6.16 -11.25
CA PHE A 119 -0.07 -7.58 -10.92
C PHE A 119 -1.27 -8.06 -10.11
N GLY A 120 -1.47 -9.38 -10.11
CA GLY A 120 -2.25 -10.05 -9.08
C GLY A 120 -3.72 -9.88 -9.38
N VAL A 121 -4.20 -10.66 -10.34
CA VAL A 121 -5.62 -10.79 -10.59
C VAL A 121 -6.11 -11.89 -9.64
N PHE A 122 -6.71 -11.50 -8.53
CA PHE A 122 -7.40 -12.42 -7.62
C PHE A 122 -8.88 -12.12 -7.68
N GLY A 123 -9.76 -13.11 -7.72
CA GLY A 123 -11.18 -12.82 -7.70
C GLY A 123 -12.06 -13.96 -8.16
N GLY A 124 -13.35 -13.76 -7.98
CA GLY A 124 -14.41 -14.67 -8.40
C GLY A 124 -15.16 -14.16 -9.64
N PRO A 125 -16.31 -14.78 -9.98
CA PRO A 125 -17.13 -14.36 -11.12
C PRO A 125 -17.63 -12.91 -11.06
N ARG A 126 -17.69 -12.31 -9.86
CA ARG A 126 -18.30 -11.00 -9.62
C ARG A 126 -17.30 -9.85 -9.45
N TYR A 127 -16.02 -10.16 -9.21
CA TYR A 127 -15.03 -9.15 -8.91
C TYR A 127 -13.63 -9.61 -9.30
N ARG A 128 -12.76 -8.64 -9.55
CA ARG A 128 -11.32 -8.80 -9.72
C ARG A 128 -10.63 -7.78 -8.84
N ILE A 129 -9.75 -8.29 -8.02
CA ILE A 129 -8.78 -7.53 -7.23
C ILE A 129 -7.52 -7.42 -8.07
N LEU A 130 -7.00 -6.20 -8.20
CA LEU A 130 -5.79 -5.87 -8.94
C LEU A 130 -4.87 -5.06 -8.06
N THR A 131 -3.56 -5.32 -8.12
CA THR A 131 -2.56 -4.44 -7.52
C THR A 131 -1.89 -3.62 -8.62
N GLU A 132 -1.84 -2.30 -8.47
CA GLU A 132 -1.19 -1.38 -9.42
C GLU A 132 -0.24 -0.43 -8.71
N VAL A 133 0.94 -0.18 -9.29
CA VAL A 133 1.80 0.94 -8.85
C VAL A 133 1.22 2.27 -9.38
N VAL A 134 0.77 3.13 -8.49
CA VAL A 134 0.17 4.43 -8.85
C VAL A 134 1.13 5.60 -8.67
N ALA A 135 2.11 5.47 -7.77
CA ALA A 135 3.24 6.39 -7.70
C ALA A 135 4.54 5.65 -7.33
N ASN A 136 5.65 6.19 -7.79
CA ASN A 136 6.98 5.66 -7.56
C ASN A 136 7.95 6.83 -7.40
N SER A 137 8.62 6.89 -6.25
CA SER A 137 9.66 7.88 -5.95
C SER A 137 10.87 7.16 -5.36
N GLU A 138 11.99 7.86 -5.15
CA GLU A 138 13.13 7.29 -4.42
C GLU A 138 12.77 6.88 -2.99
N LYS A 139 11.83 7.61 -2.37
CA LYS A 139 11.39 7.46 -0.97
C LYS A 139 10.38 6.34 -0.75
N GLY A 140 9.84 5.75 -1.81
CA GLY A 140 8.84 4.71 -1.66
C GLY A 140 7.99 4.49 -2.90
N VAL A 141 7.07 3.53 -2.78
CA VAL A 141 6.14 3.17 -3.85
C VAL A 141 4.74 3.20 -3.27
N ILE A 142 3.81 3.83 -3.98
CA ILE A 142 2.40 3.81 -3.62
C ILE A 142 1.70 2.89 -4.60
N VAL A 143 0.90 2.00 -4.05
CA VAL A 143 0.22 0.95 -4.77
C VAL A 143 -1.26 0.98 -4.44
N ALA A 144 -2.08 0.84 -5.48
CA ALA A 144 -3.51 0.68 -5.36
C ALA A 144 -3.84 -0.80 -5.36
N LEU A 145 -4.58 -1.25 -4.35
CA LEU A 145 -5.32 -2.50 -4.37
C LEU A 145 -6.75 -2.18 -4.81
N GLY A 146 -7.04 -2.37 -6.08
CA GLY A 146 -8.30 -1.97 -6.70
C GLY A 146 -9.25 -3.15 -6.97
N PHE A 147 -10.55 -2.90 -6.84
CA PHE A 147 -11.61 -3.91 -6.94
C PHE A 147 -12.58 -3.49 -8.07
N LYS A 148 -12.88 -4.41 -8.98
CA LYS A 148 -13.72 -4.14 -10.16
C LYS A 148 -14.50 -5.34 -10.65
#